data_AF-A0A507DDD2-F1
#
_entry.id   AF-A0A507DDD2-F1
#
_cell.length_a   1.000
_cell.length_b   1.000
_cell.length_c   1.000
_cell.angle_alpha   90.00
_cell.angle_beta   90.00
_cell.angle_gamma   90.00
#
_symmetry.space_group_name_H-M   'P 1'
#
loop_
_entity.id
_entity.type
_entity.pdbx_description
1 polymer ?
#
loop_
_entity_poly.entity_id
_entity_poly.type
_entity_poly.pdbx_seq_one_letter_code
_entity_poly.pdbx_strand_id
1 'polypeptide(L)'
;MVRPTRHRGQYIFNVLDKSLALRKMRLNGDDLVVLAVVLGNDYESNIPGKAIVTNVNIFQKIEEKGDLSKEAILMKYLRLCLSDRNFDVAKGVFFNFDEGKVLDPLDRSKELEIRRRVLLNTRVY
;
A
#
# COMPACT_ATOMS: atom_id res chain seq x y z
N MET A 1 -19.67 3.81 32.86
CA MET A 1 -18.36 4.07 32.22
C MET A 1 -18.14 3.01 31.15
N VAL A 2 -18.35 3.32 29.87
CA VAL A 2 -18.23 2.36 28.77
C VAL A 2 -16.75 2.13 28.47
N ARG A 3 -16.27 0.89 28.54
CA ARG A 3 -14.91 0.56 28.09
C ARG A 3 -14.90 0.63 26.56
N PRO A 4 -14.08 1.48 25.92
CA PRO A 4 -13.92 1.43 24.48
C PRO A 4 -13.19 0.13 24.16
N THR A 5 -13.84 -0.76 23.43
CA THR A 5 -13.20 -1.88 22.74
C THR A 5 -12.22 -1.28 21.74
N ARG A 6 -10.96 -1.10 22.16
CA ARG A 6 -9.92 -0.55 21.29
C ARG A 6 -9.51 -1.64 20.31
N HIS A 7 -10.08 -1.59 19.11
CA HIS A 7 -9.56 -2.35 17.97
C HIS A 7 -8.11 -1.94 17.76
N ARG A 8 -7.18 -2.91 17.64
CA ARG A 8 -5.73 -2.65 17.55
C ARG A 8 -5.37 -1.61 16.48
N GLY A 9 -6.15 -1.52 15.39
CA GLY A 9 -5.99 -0.49 14.36
C GLY A 9 -6.16 0.94 14.89
N GLN A 10 -7.12 1.18 15.79
CA GLN A 10 -7.40 2.51 16.34
C GLN A 10 -6.21 3.10 17.11
N TYR A 11 -5.37 2.26 17.73
CA TYR A 11 -4.19 2.71 18.48
C TYR A 11 -3.11 3.24 17.54
N ILE A 12 -2.83 2.55 16.44
CA ILE A 12 -1.87 3.02 15.41
C ILE A 12 -2.36 4.35 14.82
N PHE A 13 -3.67 4.48 14.56
CA PHE A 13 -4.27 5.72 14.04
C PHE A 13 -4.41 6.85 15.06
N ASN A 14 -4.38 6.58 16.37
CA ASN A 14 -4.36 7.62 17.40
C ASN A 14 -2.94 8.12 17.70
N VAL A 15 -1.92 7.28 17.49
CA VAL A 15 -0.50 7.65 17.63
C VAL A 15 0.00 8.37 16.38
N LEU A 16 -0.47 7.97 15.20
CA LEU A 16 -0.20 8.65 13.93
C LEU A 16 -1.33 9.61 13.61
N ASP A 17 -1.06 10.91 13.63
CA ASP A 17 -2.00 11.91 13.12
C ASP A 17 -2.22 11.71 11.60
N LYS A 18 -3.25 10.93 11.26
CA LYS A 18 -3.61 10.56 9.88
C LYS A 18 -3.84 11.80 9.04
N SER A 19 -4.53 12.80 9.58
CA SER A 19 -4.82 14.05 8.89
C SER A 19 -3.53 14.83 8.60
N LEU A 20 -2.58 14.84 9.54
CA LEU A 20 -1.27 15.45 9.32
C LEU A 20 -0.45 14.70 8.27
N ALA A 21 -0.46 13.36 8.29
CA ALA A 21 0.24 12.54 7.30
C ALA A 21 -0.31 12.78 5.88
N LEU A 22 -1.64 12.72 5.73
CA LEU A 22 -2.35 13.02 4.48
C LEU A 22 -2.06 14.45 3.99
N ARG A 23 -2.15 15.45 4.88
CA ARG A 23 -1.85 16.84 4.55
C ARG A 23 -0.41 17.03 4.08
N LYS A 24 0.57 16.38 4.74
CA LYS A 24 1.99 16.44 4.35
C LYS A 24 2.23 15.79 2.98
N MET A 25 1.56 14.68 2.71
CA MET A 25 1.65 13.98 1.43
C MET A 25 0.78 14.62 0.33
N ARG A 26 -0.11 15.55 0.70
CA ARG A 26 -1.14 16.12 -0.18
C ARG A 26 -1.97 15.01 -0.85
N LEU A 27 -2.43 14.07 -0.03
CA LEU A 27 -3.25 12.94 -0.43
C LEU A 27 -4.58 12.99 0.32
N ASN A 28 -5.61 12.41 -0.28
CA ASN A 28 -6.93 12.25 0.30
C ASN A 28 -7.08 10.85 0.96
N GLY A 29 -8.28 10.57 1.48
CA GLY A 29 -8.57 9.30 2.14
C GLY A 29 -8.50 8.08 1.22
N ASP A 30 -8.99 8.21 -0.02
CA ASP A 30 -8.99 7.16 -1.04
C ASP A 30 -7.58 6.87 -1.55
N ASP A 31 -6.75 7.91 -1.71
CA ASP A 31 -5.35 7.74 -2.07
C ASP A 31 -4.61 6.85 -1.08
N LEU A 32 -4.87 7.04 0.22
CA LEU A 32 -4.25 6.24 1.26
C LEU A 32 -4.65 4.76 1.17
N VAL A 33 -5.90 4.49 0.80
CA VAL A 33 -6.40 3.11 0.62
C VAL A 33 -5.67 2.45 -0.55
N VAL A 34 -5.55 3.13 -1.69
CA VAL A 34 -4.80 2.59 -2.83
C VAL A 34 -3.30 2.52 -2.53
N LEU A 35 -2.75 3.47 -1.79
CA LEU A 35 -1.35 3.46 -1.36
C LEU A 35 -1.04 2.23 -0.49
N ALA A 36 -1.95 1.85 0.42
CA ALA A 36 -1.82 0.63 1.22
C ALA A 36 -1.85 -0.65 0.35
N VAL A 37 -2.61 -0.64 -0.75
CA VAL A 37 -2.62 -1.74 -1.72
C VAL A 37 -1.26 -1.86 -2.43
N VAL A 38 -0.67 -0.76 -2.89
CA VAL A 38 0.48 -0.81 -3.82
C VAL A 38 1.87 -0.70 -3.16
N LEU A 39 1.97 -0.21 -1.92
CA LEU A 39 3.25 -0.05 -1.20
C LEU A 39 3.88 -1.37 -0.72
N GLY A 40 3.15 -2.46 -0.84
CA GLY A 40 3.52 -3.75 -0.27
C GLY A 40 2.85 -3.92 1.08
N ASN A 41 2.00 -4.94 1.16
CA ASN A 41 1.19 -5.27 2.32
C ASN A 41 1.29 -6.77 2.58
N ASP A 42 0.71 -7.23 3.68
CA ASP A 42 0.85 -8.63 4.09
C ASP A 42 0.28 -9.64 3.08
N TYR A 43 -0.58 -9.19 2.16
CA TYR A 43 -1.21 -10.02 1.13
C TYR A 43 -0.50 -9.94 -0.22
N GLU A 44 0.12 -8.81 -0.57
CA GLU A 44 0.70 -8.58 -1.89
C GLU A 44 2.04 -7.81 -1.82
N SER A 45 3.01 -8.26 -2.60
CA SER A 45 4.29 -7.56 -2.77
C SER A 45 4.13 -6.27 -3.58
N ASN A 46 4.95 -5.27 -3.27
CA ASN A 46 4.93 -3.98 -3.95
C ASN A 46 5.42 -4.05 -5.40
N ILE A 47 5.23 -2.95 -6.14
CA ILE A 47 5.91 -2.76 -7.43
C ILE A 47 7.40 -2.46 -7.16
N PRO A 48 8.33 -3.26 -7.71
CA PRO A 48 9.77 -3.05 -7.50
C PRO A 48 10.24 -1.67 -7.98
N GLY A 49 11.24 -1.11 -7.30
CA GLY A 49 11.84 0.18 -7.68
C GLY A 49 10.98 1.41 -7.38
N LYS A 50 9.87 1.25 -6.64
CA LYS A 50 8.97 2.35 -6.26
C LYS A 50 9.09 2.67 -4.78
N ALA A 51 9.80 3.75 -4.46
CA ALA A 51 9.84 4.30 -3.11
C ALA A 51 8.55 5.05 -2.77
N ILE A 52 8.30 5.29 -1.48
CA ILE A 52 7.08 5.96 -1.00
C ILE A 52 6.90 7.36 -1.62
N VAL A 53 7.98 8.15 -1.72
CA VAL A 53 7.95 9.49 -2.33
C VAL A 53 7.59 9.41 -3.81
N THR A 54 8.14 8.42 -4.52
CA THR A 54 7.81 8.18 -5.93
C THR A 54 6.34 7.86 -6.11
N ASN A 55 5.77 7.03 -5.24
CA ASN A 55 4.34 6.71 -5.30
C ASN A 55 3.48 7.93 -5.00
N VAL A 56 3.76 8.68 -3.94
CA VAL A 56 3.03 9.93 -3.62
C VAL A 56 3.03 10.89 -4.82
N ASN A 57 4.18 11.06 -5.49
CA ASN A 57 4.26 11.91 -6.68
C ASN A 57 3.43 11.40 -7.87
N ILE A 58 3.28 10.08 -8.03
CA ILE A 58 2.42 9.50 -9.08
C ILE A 58 0.95 9.76 -8.74
N PHE A 59 0.56 9.61 -7.48
CA PHE A 59 -0.80 9.87 -7.02
C PHE A 59 -1.21 11.34 -7.22
N GLN A 60 -0.35 12.29 -6.84
CA GLN A 60 -0.61 13.71 -7.09
C GLN A 60 -0.84 14.01 -8.59
N LYS A 61 -0.05 13.40 -9.49
CA LYS A 61 -0.26 13.53 -10.95
C LYS A 61 -1.55 12.89 -11.45
N ILE A 62 -2.09 11.91 -10.73
CA ILE A 62 -3.38 11.28 -11.05
C ILE A 62 -4.52 12.22 -10.66
N GLU A 63 -4.43 12.85 -9.48
CA GLU A 63 -5.42 13.79 -8.94
C GLU A 63 -5.48 15.13 -9.69
N GLU A 64 -4.38 15.59 -10.30
CA GLU A 64 -4.39 16.76 -11.20
C GLU A 64 -5.45 16.66 -12.32
N LYS A 65 -5.94 15.43 -12.60
CA LYS A 65 -6.97 15.15 -13.63
C LYS A 65 -8.40 15.13 -13.06
N GLY A 66 -8.60 15.54 -11.81
CA GLY A 66 -9.89 15.59 -11.12
C GLY A 66 -10.10 14.46 -10.12
N ASP A 67 -11.22 14.52 -9.40
CA ASP A 67 -11.60 13.50 -8.41
C ASP A 67 -11.93 12.17 -9.09
N LEU A 68 -11.34 11.10 -8.58
CA LEU A 68 -11.47 9.75 -9.11
C LEU A 68 -11.81 8.78 -7.99
N SER A 69 -12.54 7.71 -8.30
CA SER A 69 -12.70 6.62 -7.35
C SER A 69 -11.36 5.93 -7.08
N LYS A 70 -11.21 5.31 -5.90
CA LYS A 70 -10.06 4.47 -5.54
C LYS A 70 -9.71 3.41 -6.60
N GLU A 71 -10.70 2.81 -7.26
CA GLU A 71 -10.49 1.86 -8.37
C GLU A 71 -9.90 2.53 -9.60
N ALA A 72 -10.40 3.71 -9.97
CA ALA A 72 -9.88 4.48 -11.10
C ALA A 72 -8.45 4.99 -10.82
N ILE A 73 -8.15 5.39 -9.58
CA ILE A 73 -6.80 5.76 -9.13
C ILE A 73 -5.86 4.57 -9.29
N LEU A 74 -6.23 3.38 -8.78
CA LEU A 74 -5.41 2.17 -8.90
C LEU A 74 -5.13 1.82 -10.36
N MET A 75 -6.16 1.85 -11.22
CA MET A 75 -6.01 1.54 -12.65
C MET A 75 -5.07 2.53 -13.35
N LYS A 76 -5.19 3.84 -13.06
CA LYS A 76 -4.26 4.83 -13.61
C LYS A 76 -2.84 4.65 -13.06
N TYR A 77 -2.69 4.34 -11.78
CA TYR A 77 -1.41 4.09 -11.14
C TYR A 77 -0.67 2.90 -11.78
N LEU A 78 -1.35 1.78 -12.02
CA LEU A 78 -0.77 0.61 -12.69
C LEU A 78 -0.33 0.94 -14.12
N ARG A 79 -1.15 1.69 -14.87
CA ARG A 79 -0.79 2.18 -16.22
C ARG A 79 0.44 3.08 -16.20
N LEU A 80 0.53 4.03 -15.25
CA LEU A 80 1.69 4.91 -15.12
C LEU A 80 2.95 4.17 -14.65
N CYS A 81 2.79 3.08 -13.90
CA CYS A 81 3.89 2.24 -13.46
C CYS A 81 4.31 1.19 -14.49
N LEU A 82 3.58 1.05 -15.61
CA LEU A 82 3.78 -0.01 -16.61
C LEU A 82 3.83 -1.40 -15.95
N SER A 83 2.94 -1.64 -14.99
CA SER A 83 2.91 -2.88 -14.22
C SER A 83 1.65 -3.68 -14.49
N ASP A 84 1.83 -4.99 -14.63
CA ASP A 84 0.81 -6.02 -14.77
C ASP A 84 0.53 -6.75 -13.44
N ARG A 85 1.07 -6.26 -12.31
CA ARG A 85 0.87 -6.90 -11.00
C ARG A 85 -0.61 -6.97 -10.65
N ASN A 86 -1.01 -8.15 -10.19
CA ASN A 86 -2.33 -8.34 -9.63
C ASN A 86 -2.35 -7.90 -8.16
N PHE A 87 -3.39 -7.18 -7.77
CA PHE A 87 -3.66 -6.72 -6.41
C PHE A 87 -5.06 -7.12 -5.94
N ASP A 88 -5.70 -8.12 -6.54
CA ASP A 88 -7.10 -8.49 -6.25
C ASP A 88 -7.32 -8.87 -4.78
N VAL A 89 -6.38 -9.60 -4.17
CA VAL A 89 -6.45 -9.94 -2.74
C VAL A 89 -6.38 -8.68 -1.88
N ALA A 90 -5.37 -7.83 -2.12
CA ALA A 90 -5.22 -6.57 -1.40
C ALA A 90 -6.42 -5.63 -1.63
N LYS A 91 -7.00 -5.58 -2.84
CA LYS A 91 -8.22 -4.83 -3.13
C LYS A 91 -9.39 -5.34 -2.30
N GLY A 92 -9.60 -6.65 -2.22
CA GLY A 92 -10.64 -7.25 -1.38
C GLY A 92 -10.54 -6.78 0.07
N VAL A 93 -9.34 -6.85 0.65
CA VAL A 93 -9.11 -6.46 2.04
C VAL A 93 -9.22 -4.94 2.25
N PHE A 94 -8.53 -4.13 1.44
CA PHE A 94 -8.43 -2.68 1.68
C PHE A 94 -9.61 -1.87 1.13
N PHE A 95 -10.21 -2.26 -0.01
CA PHE A 95 -11.30 -1.48 -0.61
C PHE A 95 -12.64 -1.82 0.01
N ASN A 96 -12.87 -3.09 0.35
CA ASN A 96 -14.15 -3.59 0.83
C ASN A 96 -14.17 -3.85 2.34
N PHE A 97 -13.02 -3.73 3.03
CA PHE A 97 -12.89 -4.16 4.44
C PHE A 97 -13.42 -5.59 4.65
N ASP A 98 -13.28 -6.42 3.62
CA ASP A 98 -13.71 -7.81 3.68
C ASP A 98 -12.62 -8.59 4.41
N GLU A 99 -12.85 -8.83 5.70
CA GLU A 99 -12.01 -9.70 6.54
C GLU A 99 -12.16 -11.19 6.16
N GLY A 100 -12.94 -11.51 5.12
CA GLY A 100 -13.28 -12.84 4.63
C GLY A 100 -12.15 -13.85 4.79
N LYS A 101 -12.37 -14.84 5.68
CA LYS A 101 -11.43 -15.88 6.12
C LYS A 101 -9.98 -15.43 6.01
N VAL A 102 -9.53 -14.56 6.93
CA VAL A 102 -8.11 -14.22 7.24
C VAL A 102 -7.17 -14.98 6.32
N LEU A 103 -6.95 -14.44 5.11
CA LEU A 103 -6.12 -15.13 4.14
C LEU A 103 -4.70 -15.15 4.70
N ASP A 104 -4.06 -16.32 4.62
CA ASP A 104 -2.69 -16.45 5.09
C ASP A 104 -1.83 -15.37 4.40
N PRO A 105 -0.98 -14.67 5.16
CA PRO A 105 -0.07 -13.70 4.59
C PRO A 105 0.74 -14.30 3.44
N LEU A 106 1.08 -13.48 2.45
CA LEU A 106 1.90 -13.87 1.33
C LEU A 106 3.19 -14.54 1.80
N ASP A 107 3.45 -15.77 1.36
CA ASP A 107 4.73 -16.43 1.63
C ASP A 107 5.85 -15.72 0.83
N ARG A 108 6.68 -14.98 1.56
CA ARG A 108 7.83 -14.24 1.01
C ARG A 108 9.14 -15.01 1.09
N SER A 109 9.13 -16.29 1.47
CA SER A 109 10.33 -17.12 1.66
C SER A 109 11.28 -17.07 0.46
N LYS A 110 10.75 -17.33 -0.74
CA LYS A 110 11.52 -17.32 -2.00
C LYS A 110 12.06 -15.94 -2.37
N GLU A 111 11.24 -14.89 -2.20
CA GLU A 111 11.66 -13.52 -2.52
C GLU A 111 12.79 -13.06 -1.58
N LEU A 112 12.69 -13.42 -0.29
CA LEU A 112 13.73 -13.17 0.71
C LEU A 112 15.02 -13.93 0.40
N GLU A 113 14.94 -15.17 -0.07
CA GLU A 113 16.11 -15.95 -0.48
C GLU A 113 16.86 -15.28 -1.64
N ILE A 114 16.14 -14.83 -2.67
CA ILE A 114 16.72 -14.11 -3.81
C ILE A 114 17.39 -12.82 -3.34
N ARG A 115 16.70 -12.01 -2.51
CA ARG A 115 17.28 -10.77 -1.95
C ARG A 115 18.55 -11.04 -1.14
N ARG A 116 18.56 -12.10 -0.32
CA ARG A 116 19.75 -12.51 0.45
C ARG A 116 20.92 -12.88 -0.48
N ARG A 117 20.65 -13.66 -1.54
CA ARG A 117 21.67 -14.05 -2.53
C ARG A 117 22.29 -12.84 -3.23
N VAL A 118 21.46 -11.87 -3.65
CA VAL A 118 21.94 -10.62 -4.27
C VAL A 118 22.81 -9.82 -3.30
N LEU A 119 22.35 -9.62 -2.05
CA LEU A 119 23.09 -8.86 -1.04
C LEU A 119 24.44 -9.52 -0.68
N LEU A 120 24.51 -10.85 -0.64
CA LEU A 120 25.76 -11.58 -0.40
C LEU A 120 26.76 -11.38 -1.56
N ASN A 121 26.28 -11.39 -2.80
CA ASN A 121 27.13 -11.18 -3.98
C ASN A 121 27.59 -9.73 -4.15
N THR A 122 26.93 -8.76 -3.51
CA THR A 122 27.29 -7.33 -3.62
C THR A 122 28.34 -6.90 -2.58
N ARG A 123 28.68 -7.75 -1.60
CA ARG A 123 29.69 -7.46 -0.55
C ARG A 123 31.12 -7.83 -0.95
N VAL A 124 31.38 -8.14 -2.22
CA VAL A 124 32.71 -8.49 -2.74
C VAL A 124 33.23 -7.34 -3.61
N TYR A 125 33.44 -6.15 -3.04
CA TYR A 125 34.30 -5.09 -3.58
C TYR A 125 34.79 -4.19 -2.44
#